data_AF-A0A6B2DVI0-F1
#
_entry.id   AF-A0A6B2DVI0-F1
#
_cell.length_a   1.000
_cell.length_b   1.000
_cell.length_c   1.000
_cell.angle_alpha   90.00
_cell.angle_beta   90.00
_cell.angle_gamma   90.00
#
_symmetry.space_group_name_H-M   'P 1'
#
loop_
_entity.id
_entity.type
_entity.pdbx_description
1 polymer ?
#
loop_
_entity_poly.entity_id
_entity_poly.type
_entity_poly.pdbx_seq_one_letter_code
_entity_poly.pdbx_strand_id
1 'polypeptide(L)'
;AGVSRSTLAKRFAELVGEPPLTYLTRRRMTLAADLLRERDGVSVAAVAREVGYADPFAFSAAFKRVRGVNPSAVRKHRPPEKTAAQVLSDRQQGCIVEG
;
A
#
# COMPACT_ATOMS: atom_id res chain seq x y z
N ALA A 1 21.32 -27.24 -12.28
CA ALA A 1 22.25 -26.63 -11.32
C ALA A 1 21.83 -25.18 -11.07
N GLY A 2 21.52 -24.80 -9.83
CA GLY A 2 21.17 -23.43 -9.45
C GLY A 2 22.34 -22.76 -8.76
N VAL A 3 22.54 -21.46 -9.00
CA VAL A 3 23.50 -20.65 -8.23
C VAL A 3 23.02 -20.50 -6.78
N SER A 4 23.96 -20.45 -5.83
CA SER A 4 23.61 -20.14 -4.43
C SER A 4 23.03 -18.72 -4.32
N ARG A 5 22.19 -18.49 -3.30
CA ARG A 5 21.58 -17.18 -3.04
C ARG A 5 22.61 -16.07 -2.85
N SER A 6 23.74 -16.38 -2.21
CA SER A 6 24.84 -15.44 -1.99
C SER A 6 25.55 -15.07 -3.29
N THR A 7 25.84 -16.05 -4.15
CA THR A 7 26.43 -15.81 -5.48
C THR A 7 25.50 -14.99 -6.35
N LEU A 8 24.19 -15.28 -6.33
CA LEU A 8 23.19 -14.47 -7.04
C LEU A 8 23.17 -13.03 -6.51
N ALA A 9 23.12 -12.85 -5.18
CA ALA A 9 23.06 -11.53 -4.58
C ALA A 9 24.29 -10.67 -4.90
N LYS A 10 25.48 -11.28 -4.87
CA LYS A 10 26.74 -10.62 -5.24
C LYS A 10 26.72 -10.18 -6.70
N ARG A 11 26.46 -11.11 -7.63
CA ARG A 11 26.44 -10.80 -9.07
C ARG A 11 25.37 -9.77 -9.43
N PHE A 12 24.21 -9.85 -8.81
CA PHE A 12 23.15 -8.86 -9.01
C PHE A 12 23.60 -7.48 -8.55
N ALA A 13 24.19 -7.38 -7.36
CA ALA A 13 24.69 -6.10 -6.85
C ALA A 13 25.83 -5.54 -7.70
N GLU A 14 26.71 -6.38 -8.24
CA GLU A 14 27.77 -5.98 -9.19
C GLU A 14 27.19 -5.39 -10.48
N LEU A 15 26.07 -5.91 -10.97
CA LEU A 15 25.45 -5.46 -12.23
C LEU A 15 24.50 -4.27 -12.04
N VAL A 16 23.74 -4.23 -10.96
CA VAL A 16 22.65 -3.25 -10.73
C VAL A 16 23.10 -2.14 -9.77
N GLY A 17 24.17 -2.34 -9.01
CA GLY A 17 24.71 -1.39 -8.03
C GLY A 17 24.00 -1.43 -6.67
N GLU A 18 22.94 -2.22 -6.51
CA GLU A 18 22.22 -2.37 -5.24
C GLU A 18 21.87 -3.84 -4.92
N PRO A 19 21.77 -4.23 -3.64
CA PRO A 19 21.37 -5.58 -3.25
C PRO A 19 19.97 -5.94 -3.80
N PRO A 20 19.72 -7.21 -4.17
CA PRO A 20 18.44 -7.63 -4.78
C PRO A 20 17.19 -7.24 -3.97
N LEU A 21 17.25 -7.37 -2.64
CA LEU A 21 16.10 -7.05 -1.78
C LEU A 21 15.80 -5.55 -1.74
N THR A 22 16.83 -4.70 -1.77
CA THR A 22 16.69 -3.24 -1.84
C THR A 22 16.06 -2.86 -3.16
N TYR A 23 16.57 -3.40 -4.28
CA TYR A 23 16.02 -3.20 -5.61
C TYR A 23 14.54 -3.58 -5.68
N LEU A 24 14.19 -4.78 -5.23
CA LEU A 24 12.81 -5.26 -5.24
C LEU A 24 11.90 -4.40 -4.38
N THR A 25 12.38 -3.96 -3.20
CA THR A 25 11.62 -3.06 -2.34
C THR A 25 11.34 -1.75 -3.07
N ARG A 26 12.36 -1.15 -3.69
CA ARG A 26 12.21 0.09 -4.46
C ARG A 26 11.22 -0.07 -5.61
N ARG A 27 11.36 -1.14 -6.39
CA ARG A 27 10.47 -1.45 -7.52
C ARG A 27 9.02 -1.64 -7.08
N ARG A 28 8.79 -2.36 -5.97
CA ARG A 28 7.45 -2.54 -5.38
C ARG A 28 6.85 -1.21 -4.93
N MET A 29 7.62 -0.33 -4.29
CA MET A 29 7.14 0.97 -3.85
C MET A 29 6.85 1.94 -5.01
N THR A 30 7.57 1.82 -6.13
CA THR A 30 7.22 2.54 -7.37
C THR A 30 5.85 2.12 -7.86
N LEU A 31 5.65 0.82 -8.09
CA LEU A 31 4.38 0.27 -8.57
C LEU A 31 3.22 0.57 -7.61
N ALA A 32 3.45 0.49 -6.30
CA ALA A 32 2.43 0.85 -5.31
C ALA A 32 1.97 2.31 -5.43
N ALA A 33 2.88 3.25 -5.71
CA ALA A 33 2.50 4.65 -5.87
C ALA A 33 1.73 4.90 -7.16
N ASP A 34 2.06 4.17 -8.22
CA ASP A 34 1.35 4.27 -9.50
C ASP A 34 -0.08 3.76 -9.32
N LEU A 35 -0.25 2.59 -8.67
CA LEU A 35 -1.56 2.05 -8.31
C LEU A 35 -2.39 3.02 -7.46
N LEU A 36 -1.78 3.67 -6.46
CA LEU A 36 -2.47 4.64 -5.60
C LEU A 36 -2.91 5.91 -6.35
N ARG A 37 -2.25 6.27 -7.45
CA ARG A 37 -2.57 7.44 -8.28
C ARG A 37 -3.54 7.13 -9.41
N GLU A 38 -3.46 5.93 -9.97
CA GLU A 38 -4.26 5.52 -11.13
C GLU A 38 -5.64 5.00 -10.71
N ARG A 39 -5.72 4.32 -9.56
CA ARG A 39 -6.98 3.72 -9.08
C ARG A 39 -7.63 4.61 -8.02
N ASP A 40 -8.71 5.27 -8.41
CA ASP A 40 -9.48 6.08 -7.49
C ASP A 40 -10.17 5.20 -6.43
N GLY A 41 -10.15 5.66 -5.16
CA GLY A 41 -10.83 4.98 -4.05
C GLY A 41 -10.19 3.67 -3.57
N VAL A 42 -9.07 3.22 -4.15
CA VAL A 42 -8.39 1.99 -3.69
C VAL A 42 -7.88 2.15 -2.25
N SER A 43 -8.04 1.10 -1.44
CA SER A 43 -7.53 1.12 -0.07
C SER A 43 -6.02 0.83 -0.05
N VAL A 44 -5.31 1.44 0.90
CA VAL A 44 -3.86 1.18 1.11
C VAL A 44 -3.61 -0.31 1.38
N ALA A 45 -4.52 -0.97 2.10
CA ALA A 45 -4.44 -2.40 2.37
C ALA A 45 -4.62 -3.28 1.12
N ALA A 46 -5.45 -2.86 0.15
CA ALA A 46 -5.59 -3.57 -1.12
C ALA A 46 -4.30 -3.47 -1.95
N VAL A 47 -3.74 -2.25 -2.07
CA VAL A 47 -2.46 -2.03 -2.77
C VAL A 47 -1.32 -2.81 -2.10
N ALA A 48 -1.25 -2.81 -0.76
CA ALA A 48 -0.23 -3.57 -0.03
C ALA A 48 -0.23 -5.06 -0.41
N ARG A 49 -1.41 -5.70 -0.43
CA ARG A 49 -1.54 -7.11 -0.83
C ARG A 49 -1.14 -7.34 -2.28
N GLU A 50 -1.53 -6.46 -3.18
CA GLU A 50 -1.20 -6.55 -4.61
C GLU A 50 0.32 -6.43 -4.86
N VAL A 51 1.03 -5.61 -4.09
CA VAL A 51 2.50 -5.48 -4.20
C VAL A 51 3.27 -6.52 -3.37
N GLY A 52 2.57 -7.48 -2.76
CA GLY A 52 3.15 -8.62 -2.06
C GLY A 52 3.45 -8.42 -0.58
N TYR A 53 2.78 -7.47 0.09
CA TYR A 53 2.84 -7.29 1.53
C TYR A 53 1.57 -7.84 2.18
N ALA A 54 1.74 -8.81 3.09
CA ALA A 54 0.64 -9.35 3.88
C ALA A 54 0.13 -8.34 4.92
N ASP A 55 1.04 -7.54 5.48
CA ASP A 55 0.73 -6.53 6.49
C ASP A 55 0.75 -5.10 5.90
N PRO A 56 -0.39 -4.37 5.90
CA PRO A 56 -0.46 -2.97 5.47
C PRO A 56 0.40 -2.01 6.30
N PHE A 57 0.70 -2.31 7.56
CA PHE A 57 1.56 -1.48 8.40
C PHE A 57 3.03 -1.61 7.98
N ALA A 58 3.52 -2.84 7.79
CA ALA A 58 4.84 -3.10 7.23
C ALA A 58 5.02 -2.46 5.84
N PHE A 59 3.99 -2.52 4.99
CA PHE A 59 3.97 -1.81 3.71
C PHE A 59 4.11 -0.29 3.92
N SER A 60 3.31 0.31 4.80
CA SER A 60 3.32 1.75 5.03
C SER A 60 4.67 2.26 5.55
N ALA A 61 5.31 1.50 6.45
CA ALA A 61 6.65 1.81 6.95
C ALA A 61 7.70 1.72 5.84
N ALA A 62 7.67 0.67 5.01
CA ALA A 62 8.57 0.51 3.87
C ALA A 62 8.37 1.60 2.82
N PHE A 63 7.12 1.95 2.53
CA PHE A 63 6.76 3.01 1.58
C PHE A 63 7.27 4.37 2.05
N LYS A 64 7.03 4.73 3.32
CA LYS A 64 7.55 5.98 3.89
C LYS A 64 9.07 6.03 3.84
N ARG A 65 9.76 4.92 4.16
CA ARG A 65 11.23 4.85 4.09
C ARG A 65 11.77 5.08 2.68
N VAL A 66 11.11 4.53 1.65
CA VAL A 66 11.58 4.63 0.26
C VAL A 66 11.13 5.92 -0.43
N ARG A 67 9.95 6.43 -0.11
CA ARG A 67 9.30 7.55 -0.82
C ARG A 67 9.25 8.86 -0.04
N GLY A 68 9.58 8.83 1.26
CA GLY A 68 9.53 9.99 2.15
C GLY A 68 8.12 10.40 2.62
N VAL A 69 7.07 9.89 1.98
CA VAL A 69 5.67 10.23 2.28
C VAL A 69 4.85 8.99 2.60
N ASN A 70 3.74 9.15 3.31
CA ASN A 70 2.83 8.04 3.60
C ASN A 70 2.02 7.65 2.35
N PRO A 71 1.66 6.36 2.18
CA PRO A 71 0.83 5.90 1.06
C PRO A 71 -0.50 6.67 0.93
N SER A 72 -1.14 6.96 2.06
CA SER A 72 -2.41 7.70 2.10
C SER A 72 -2.32 9.11 1.50
N ALA A 73 -1.14 9.74 1.54
CA ALA A 73 -0.92 11.08 0.98
C ALA A 73 -0.75 11.08 -0.55
N VAL A 74 -0.40 9.93 -1.13
CA VAL A 74 -0.23 9.75 -2.59
C VAL A 74 -1.54 9.32 -3.26
N ARG A 75 -2.47 8.76 -2.48
CA ARG A 75 -3.77 8.32 -2.96
C ARG A 75 -4.61 9.50 -3.43
N LYS A 76 -5.18 9.42 -4.63
CA LYS A 76 -6.21 10.36 -5.07
C LYS A 76 -7.42 10.24 -4.15
N HIS A 77 -7.73 11.31 -3.43
CA HIS A 77 -8.87 11.35 -2.53
C HIS A 77 -10.17 11.37 -3.34
N ARG A 78 -10.83 10.21 -3.44
CA ARG A 78 -12.29 10.17 -3.31
C ARG A 78 -12.56 10.20 -1.80
N PRO A 79 -13.48 11.04 -1.28
CA PRO A 79 -13.95 10.90 0.09
C PRO A 79 -14.32 9.43 0.29
N PRO A 80 -14.03 8.80 1.44
CA PRO A 80 -14.57 7.48 1.70
C PRO A 80 -16.07 7.61 1.54
N GLU A 81 -16.60 7.05 0.45
CA GLU A 81 -18.00 6.65 0.41
C GLU A 81 -18.11 5.77 1.64
N LYS A 82 -18.68 6.35 2.71
CA LYS A 82 -19.03 5.63 3.93
C LYS A 82 -19.62 4.33 3.40
N THR A 83 -19.00 3.21 3.74
CA THR A 83 -19.55 1.88 3.47
C THR A 83 -21.06 2.00 3.67
N ALA A 84 -21.86 1.71 2.64
CA ALA A 84 -23.31 1.82 2.72
C ALA A 84 -23.90 1.05 3.93
N ALA A 85 -23.10 0.20 4.60
CA ALA A 85 -23.38 -0.45 5.87
C ALA A 85 -23.39 0.49 7.11
N GLN A 86 -22.76 1.67 7.10
CA GLN A 86 -22.78 2.59 8.27
C GLN A 86 -23.98 3.55 8.26
N VAL A 87 -24.55 3.86 7.08
CA VAL A 87 -25.66 4.83 6.95
C VAL A 87 -26.99 4.26 7.48
N LEU A 88 -27.11 2.94 7.58
CA LEU A 88 -28.29 2.28 8.14
C LEU A 88 -28.34 2.32 9.68
N SER A 89 -27.21 2.55 10.38
CA SER A 89 -27.20 2.66 11.84
C SER A 89 -27.58 4.05 12.36
N ASP A 90 -27.38 5.11 11.58
CA ASP A 90 -27.72 6.49 11.97
C ASP A 90 -29.21 6.84 11.77
N ARG A 91 -30.01 5.97 11.14
CA ARG A 91 -31.45 6.21 10.93
C ARG A 91 -32.36 5.69 12.04
N GLN A 92 -31.82 5.00 13.05
CA GLN A 92 -32.63 4.31 14.07
C GLN A 92 -32.52 4.88 15.50
N GLN A 93 -31.87 6.04 15.67
CA GLN A 93 -31.96 6.84 16.90
C GLN A 93 -32.32 8.29 16.56
N GLY A 94 -33.60 8.69 16.73
CA GLY A 94 -33.95 10.11 16.70
C GLY A 94 -35.43 10.48 16.56
N CYS A 95 -36.32 9.59 16.10
CA CYS A 95 -37.76 9.86 16.15
C CYS A 95 -38.34 9.45 17.51
N ILE A 96 -38.17 10.30 18.54
CA ILE A 96 -39.17 10.60 19.59
C ILE A 96 -38.58 11.63 20.57
N VAL A 97 -38.84 12.91 20.28
CA VAL A 97 -38.94 13.96 21.29
C VAL A 97 -40.30 14.63 21.13
N GLU A 98 -41.00 14.72 22.26
CA GLU A 98 -42.02 15.71 22.64
C GLU A 98 -43.44 15.56 22.05
N GLY A 99 -44.40 15.32 22.96
CA GLY A 99 -45.85 15.29 22.74
C GLY A 99 -46.58 14.50 23.81
#